data_AF-A0A1Q4UVC8-F1
#
_entry.id   AF-A0A1Q4UVC8-F1
#
_cell.length_a   1.000
_cell.length_b   1.000
_cell.length_c   1.000
_cell.angle_alpha   90.00
_cell.angle_beta   90.00
_cell.angle_gamma   90.00
#
_symmetry.space_group_name_H-M   'P 1'
#
loop_
_entity.id
_entity.type
_entity.pdbx_description
1 polymer ?
#
loop_
_entity_poly.entity_id
_entity_poly.type
_entity_poly.pdbx_seq_one_letter_code
_entity_poly.pdbx_strand_id
1 'polypeptide(L)' 'MTVEKTNRIRSEFLNYLENGWLGEKDFYDSTACSARNEETARQFFKDVYAYAFEGGEEPNVRDY' A
#
# COMPACT_ATOMS: atom_id res chain seq x y z
N MET A 1 8.71 1.07 -18.08
CA MET A 1 7.23 1.08 -18.12
C MET A 1 6.78 2.24 -19.00
N THR A 2 5.75 2.05 -19.84
CA THR A 2 5.13 3.17 -20.57
C THR A 2 4.25 3.98 -19.61
N VAL A 3 4.13 5.30 -19.82
CA VAL A 3 3.37 6.22 -18.95
C VAL A 3 1.95 5.74 -18.69
N GLU A 4 1.30 5.15 -19.70
CA GLU A 4 -0.05 4.60 -19.60
C GLU A 4 -0.16 3.42 -18.62
N LYS A 5 0.86 2.56 -18.55
CA LYS A 5 0.88 1.43 -17.60
C LYS A 5 1.03 1.92 -16.16
N THR A 6 1.87 2.93 -15.94
CA THR A 6 2.04 3.54 -14.62
C THR A 6 0.76 4.20 -14.13
N ASN A 7 0.06 4.95 -15.00
CA ASN A 7 -1.20 5.59 -14.65
C ASN A 7 -2.30 4.59 -14.31
N ARG A 8 -2.38 3.46 -15.05
CA ARG A 8 -3.34 2.41 -14.74
C ARG A 8 -3.08 1.76 -13.39
N ILE A 9 -1.83 1.37 -13.11
CA ILE A 9 -1.47 0.76 -11.82
C ILE A 9 -1.76 1.74 -10.67
N ARG A 10 -1.44 3.02 -10.85
CA ARG A 10 -1.76 4.07 -9.86
C ARG A 10 -3.26 4.13 -9.57
N SER A 11 -4.10 4.19 -10.60
CA SER A 11 -5.55 4.25 -10.44
C SER A 11 -6.14 2.98 -9.82
N GLU A 12 -5.65 1.80 -10.21
CA GLU A 12 -6.09 0.54 -9.63
C GLU A 12 -5.71 0.49 -8.13
N PHE A 13 -4.47 0.80 -7.77
CA PHE A 13 -4.03 0.83 -6.37
C PHE A 13 -4.86 1.83 -5.54
N LEU A 14 -5.06 3.06 -6.03
CA LEU A 14 -5.88 4.04 -5.33
C LEU A 14 -7.31 3.52 -5.09
N ASN A 15 -7.89 2.80 -6.05
CA ASN A 15 -9.21 2.18 -5.88
C ASN A 15 -9.22 1.11 -4.76
N TYR A 16 -8.19 0.26 -4.67
CA TYR A 16 -8.05 -0.70 -3.57
C TYR A 16 -7.98 -0.01 -2.20
N LEU A 17 -7.26 1.12 -2.10
CA LEU A 17 -7.16 1.92 -0.88
C LEU A 17 -8.51 2.54 -0.50
N GLU A 18 -9.21 3.18 -1.44
CA GLU A 18 -10.48 3.85 -1.19
C GLU A 18 -11.62 2.89 -0.83
N ASN A 19 -11.63 1.69 -1.42
CA ASN A 19 -12.63 0.67 -1.10
C ASN A 19 -12.30 -0.13 0.17
N GLY A 20 -11.16 0.14 0.82
CA GLY A 20 -10.76 -0.55 2.04
C GLY A 20 -10.49 -2.04 1.82
N TRP A 21 -10.05 -2.42 0.62
CA TRP A 21 -9.80 -3.82 0.24
C TRP A 21 -8.41 -4.31 0.67
N LEU A 22 -7.59 -3.45 1.27
CA LEU A 22 -6.26 -3.78 1.78
C LEU A 22 -6.27 -3.68 3.31
N GLY A 23 -6.17 -4.82 3.99
CA GLY A 23 -6.22 -4.93 5.46
C GLY A 23 -5.11 -5.81 6.04
N GLU A 24 -5.29 -6.28 7.28
CA GLU A 24 -4.28 -7.09 8.00
C GLU A 24 -3.85 -8.35 7.23
N LYS A 25 -4.80 -9.02 6.57
CA LYS A 25 -4.50 -10.23 5.80
C LYS A 25 -3.59 -9.91 4.62
N ASP A 26 -3.90 -8.86 3.86
CA ASP A 26 -3.11 -8.46 2.70
C ASP A 26 -1.72 -7.98 3.12
N PHE A 27 -1.64 -7.30 4.27
CA PHE A 27 -0.37 -6.91 4.87
C PHE A 27 0.48 -8.15 5.20
N TYR A 28 -0.12 -9.16 5.84
CA TYR A 28 0.57 -10.41 6.16
C TYR A 28 1.03 -11.13 4.90
N ASP A 29 0.16 -11.25 3.90
CA ASP A 29 0.51 -11.92 2.64
C ASP A 29 1.65 -11.19 1.89
N SER A 30 1.73 -9.86 2.03
CA SER A 30 2.74 -9.04 1.36
C SER A 30 4.09 -8.99 2.09
N THR A 31 4.08 -9.08 3.42
CA THR A 31 5.26 -8.80 4.25
C THR A 31 5.72 -9.99 5.10
N ALA A 32 4.89 -11.03 5.24
CA ALA A 32 5.02 -12.11 6.21
C ALA A 32 5.06 -11.66 7.68
N CYS A 33 4.63 -10.42 7.97
CA CYS A 33 4.54 -9.84 9.31
C CYS A 33 3.07 -9.60 9.71
N SER A 34 2.78 -9.60 11.00
CA SER A 34 1.48 -9.16 11.51
C SER A 34 1.54 -7.67 11.83
N ALA A 35 0.63 -6.88 11.28
CA ALA A 35 0.46 -5.49 11.66
C ALA A 35 -0.07 -5.38 13.10
N ARG A 36 0.13 -4.24 13.76
CA ARG A 36 -0.40 -3.96 15.10
C ARG A 36 -1.92 -4.00 15.16
N ASN A 37 -2.57 -3.54 14.08
CA ASN A 37 -4.02 -3.55 13.88
C ASN A 37 -4.35 -3.20 12.41
N GLU A 38 -5.62 -3.37 12.05
CA GLU A 38 -6.21 -3.06 10.74
C GLU A 38 -5.94 -1.63 10.25
N GLU A 39 -5.96 -0.64 11.14
CA GLU A 39 -5.64 0.75 10.77
C GLU A 39 -4.17 0.88 10.34
N THR A 40 -3.27 0.20 11.05
CA THR A 40 -1.84 0.23 10.79
C THR A 40 -1.50 -0.52 9.49
N ALA A 41 -2.15 -1.65 9.24
CA ALA A 41 -2.05 -2.37 7.97
C ALA A 41 -2.48 -1.49 6.78
N ARG A 42 -3.59 -0.76 6.93
CA ARG A 42 -4.07 0.19 5.89
C ARG A 42 -3.09 1.34 5.68
N GLN A 43 -2.47 1.84 6.75
CA GLN A 43 -1.50 2.92 6.66
C GLN A 43 -0.26 2.49 5.86
N PHE A 44 0.23 1.26 6.07
CA PHE A 44 1.33 0.72 5.27
C PHE A 44 1.06 0.80 3.76
N PHE A 45 -0.13 0.40 3.30
CA PHE A 45 -0.46 0.44 1.87
C PHE A 45 -0.58 1.87 1.32
N LYS A 46 -1.02 2.83 2.13
CA LYS A 46 -1.00 4.26 1.74
C LYS A 46 0.43 4.77 1.58
N ASP A 47 1.33 4.37 2.47
CA ASP A 47 2.72 4.78 2.43
C ASP A 47 3.47 4.12 1.25
N VAL A 48 3.16 2.86 0.93
CA VAL A 48 3.63 2.19 -0.30
C VAL A 48 3.14 2.93 -1.55
N TYR A 49 1.87 3.33 -1.59
CA TYR A 49 1.33 4.11 -2.71
C TYR A 49 2.05 5.47 -2.84
N ALA A 50 2.26 6.17 -1.73
CA ALA A 50 2.97 7.45 -1.73
C ALA A 50 4.42 7.30 -2.21
N TYR A 51 5.14 6.28 -1.74
CA TYR A 51 6.49 5.94 -2.20
C TYR A 51 6.53 5.66 -3.71
N ALA A 52 5.59 4.85 -4.21
CA ALA A 52 5.57 4.41 -5.60
C ALA A 52 5.15 5.51 -6.61
N PHE A 53 4.27 6.44 -6.22
CA PHE A 53 3.62 7.36 -7.17
C PHE A 53 3.69 8.84 -6.82
N GLU A 54 4.03 9.20 -5.58
CA GLU A 54 3.93 10.58 -5.08
C GLU A 54 5.25 11.12 -4.51
N GLY A 55 6.33 10.32 -4.57
CA GLY A 55 7.64 10.71 -4.06
C GLY A 55 7.74 10.65 -2.53
N GLY A 56 6.88 9.84 -1.89
CA GLY A 56 6.96 9.55 -0.46
C GLY A 56 8.20 8.76 -0.06
N GLU A 57 8.42 8.62 1.25
CA GLU A 57 9.52 7.83 1.80
C GLU A 57 9.21 6.33 1.75
N GLU A 58 10.26 5.50 1.63
CA GLU A 58 10.11 4.03 1.62
C GLU A 58 9.62 3.56 3.00
N PRO A 59 8.47 2.86 3.09
CA PRO A 59 7.94 2.42 4.37
C PRO A 59 8.75 1.26 4.93
N ASN A 60 9.08 1.33 6.21
CA ASN A 60 9.71 0.22 6.93
C ASN A 60 8.64 -0.62 7.63
N VAL A 61 8.50 -1.88 7.22
CA VAL A 61 7.52 -2.84 7.74
C VAL A 61 7.49 -2.91 9.28
N ARG A 62 8.62 -2.67 9.96
CA ARG A 62 8.72 -2.74 11.43
C ARG A 62 7.97 -1.62 12.16
N ASP A 63 7.62 -0.55 11.46
CA ASP A 63 6.89 0.59 12.02
C ASP A 63 5.38 0.35 12.08
N TYR A 64 4.91 -0.72 11.42
CA TYR A 64 3.51 -1.10 11.25
C TYR A 64 3.14 -2.37 12.05
#